data_AF-A0A3N7H1C1-F1
#
_entry.id   AF-A0A3N7H1C1-F1
#
_cell.length_a   1.000
_cell.length_b   1.000
_cell.length_c   1.000
_cell.angle_alpha   90.00
_cell.angle_beta   90.00
_cell.angle_gamma   90.00
#
_symmetry.space_group_name_H-M   'P 1'
#
loop_
_entity.id
_entity.type
_entity.pdbx_description
1 polymer ?
#
loop_
_entity_poly.entity_id
_entity_poly.type
_entity_poly.pdbx_seq_one_letter_code
_entity_poly.pdbx_strand_id
1 'polypeptide(L)'
;MVFFFILSCKQSGTERLKEAFSGETGKKWYSYSIDSIHCSQAFYPFRVFEFFEDGRQIQYINNATTRKLDTIPKDDRYNPERWFIVNDSTVSIETERNPISGYHHKQNSKVLFYNKDTIILQGTKRSNYEGVIILTRYK
;
A
#
# COMPACT_ATOMS: atom_id res chain seq x y z
N MET A 1 8.13 46.43 12.48
CA MET A 1 6.92 45.87 11.84
C MET A 1 7.29 44.50 11.29
N VAL A 2 6.94 43.44 12.01
CA VAL A 2 7.32 42.05 11.67
C VAL A 2 6.33 41.54 10.63
N PHE A 3 6.80 41.31 9.41
CA PHE A 3 6.02 40.71 8.33
C PHE A 3 5.94 39.20 8.56
N PHE A 4 4.81 38.72 9.10
CA PHE A 4 4.49 37.29 9.11
C PHE A 4 4.08 36.88 7.69
N PHE A 5 5.04 36.38 6.91
CA PHE A 5 4.71 35.60 5.72
C PHE A 5 4.13 34.27 6.18
N ILE A 6 2.80 34.20 6.29
CA ILE A 6 2.10 32.92 6.32
C ILE A 6 2.17 32.38 4.89
N LEU A 7 3.30 31.75 4.56
CA LEU A 7 3.39 30.85 3.41
C LEU A 7 2.40 29.73 3.70
N SER A 8 1.19 29.84 3.14
CA SER A 8 0.30 28.70 2.98
C SER A 8 1.01 27.71 2.08
N CYS A 9 1.88 26.87 2.67
CA CYS A 9 2.58 25.80 1.99
C CYS A 9 1.50 24.89 1.41
N LYS A 10 1.20 25.04 0.12
CA LYS A 10 0.26 24.17 -0.57
C LYS A 10 0.87 22.78 -0.55
N GLN A 11 0.36 21.94 0.34
CA GLN A 11 0.77 20.54 0.42
C GLN A 11 0.62 19.92 -0.97
N SER A 12 1.71 19.33 -1.45
CA SER A 12 1.78 18.72 -2.77
C SER A 12 0.84 17.51 -2.85
N GLY A 13 0.40 17.14 -4.06
CA GLY A 13 -0.43 15.95 -4.27
C GLY A 13 0.25 14.67 -3.78
N THR A 14 1.58 14.60 -3.89
CA THR A 14 2.41 13.52 -3.38
C THR A 14 2.43 13.45 -1.85
N GLU A 15 2.52 14.59 -1.15
CA GLU A 15 2.45 14.62 0.31
C GLU A 15 1.07 14.21 0.82
N ARG A 16 -0.01 14.66 0.19
CA ARG A 16 -1.38 14.25 0.56
C ARG A 16 -1.60 12.76 0.37
N LEU A 17 -1.08 12.21 -0.72
CA LEU A 17 -1.12 10.78 -0.98
C LEU A 17 -0.27 10.02 0.05
N LYS A 18 0.90 10.55 0.42
CA LYS A 18 1.76 9.95 1.46
C LYS A 18 1.06 9.88 2.79
N GLU A 19 0.43 10.98 3.17
CA GLU A 19 -0.36 11.10 4.37
C GLU A 19 -1.56 10.15 4.32
N ALA A 20 -2.24 9.99 3.18
CA ALA A 20 -3.34 9.03 3.08
C ALA A 20 -2.86 7.60 3.36
N PHE A 21 -1.77 7.15 2.74
CA PHE A 21 -1.27 5.78 2.88
C PHE A 21 -0.62 5.49 4.24
N SER A 22 0.18 6.41 4.76
CA SER A 22 1.18 6.15 5.79
C SER A 22 1.14 7.12 6.99
N GLY A 23 1.85 6.73 8.05
CA GLY A 23 2.11 7.57 9.23
C GLY A 23 3.41 7.13 9.90
N GLU A 24 3.96 7.96 10.79
CA GLU A 24 5.20 7.67 11.54
C GLU A 24 5.16 6.29 12.23
N THR A 25 4.05 5.94 12.87
CA THR A 25 3.85 4.65 13.54
C THR A 25 3.21 3.58 12.65
N GLY A 26 3.08 3.85 11.35
CA GLY A 26 2.40 2.97 10.41
C GLY A 26 0.89 3.20 10.33
N LYS A 27 0.34 2.92 9.15
CA LYS A 27 -1.10 3.00 8.84
C LYS A 27 -1.56 1.67 8.27
N LYS A 28 -2.50 1.02 8.95
CA LYS A 28 -3.01 -0.31 8.60
C LYS A 28 -4.26 -0.24 7.72
N TRP A 29 -4.32 -1.14 6.74
CA TRP A 29 -5.37 -1.21 5.73
C TRP A 29 -5.74 -2.65 5.44
N TYR A 30 -7.02 -3.00 5.51
CA TYR A 30 -7.50 -4.21 4.84
C TYR A 30 -7.29 -4.08 3.35
N SER A 31 -6.88 -5.17 2.69
CA SER A 31 -6.63 -5.20 1.26
C SER A 31 -7.54 -6.20 0.56
N TYR A 32 -8.26 -5.72 -0.46
CA TYR A 32 -9.16 -6.51 -1.29
C TYR A 32 -8.72 -6.40 -2.74
N SER A 33 -8.42 -7.52 -3.40
CA SER A 33 -8.13 -7.55 -4.84
C SER A 33 -9.39 -7.95 -5.61
N ILE A 34 -9.71 -7.19 -6.65
CA ILE A 34 -10.74 -7.50 -7.63
C ILE A 34 -10.02 -7.66 -8.96
N ASP A 35 -9.80 -8.89 -9.38
CA ASP A 35 -9.25 -9.22 -10.69
C ASP A 35 -9.77 -10.56 -11.20
N SER A 36 -9.69 -10.78 -12.51
CA SER A 36 -10.23 -11.95 -13.21
C SER A 36 -9.58 -13.28 -12.78
N ILE A 37 -8.37 -13.24 -12.21
CA ILE A 37 -7.60 -14.42 -11.81
C ILE A 37 -7.96 -14.83 -10.38
N HIS A 38 -8.08 -13.87 -9.46
CA HIS A 38 -8.39 -14.09 -8.05
C HIS A 38 -9.88 -14.22 -7.74
N CYS A 39 -10.79 -14.01 -8.70
CA CYS A 39 -12.19 -14.42 -8.55
C CYS A 39 -12.34 -15.92 -8.21
N SER A 40 -11.38 -16.77 -8.64
CA SER A 40 -11.34 -18.21 -8.36
C SER A 40 -10.46 -18.60 -7.16
N GLN A 41 -9.47 -17.77 -6.82
CA GLN A 41 -8.62 -17.95 -5.65
C GLN A 41 -9.15 -17.05 -4.54
N ALA A 42 -10.27 -17.49 -3.96
CA ALA A 42 -10.90 -17.00 -2.75
C ALA A 42 -10.42 -15.62 -2.27
N PHE A 43 -11.31 -14.63 -2.31
CA PHE A 43 -11.28 -13.48 -1.40
C PHE A 43 -10.46 -13.83 -0.14
N TYR A 44 -9.32 -13.19 0.06
CA TYR A 44 -8.57 -13.30 1.31
C TYR A 44 -8.99 -12.10 2.18
N PRO A 45 -10.17 -12.13 2.84
CA PRO A 45 -10.76 -10.97 3.54
C PRO A 45 -9.98 -10.57 4.80
N PHE A 46 -8.75 -11.08 4.95
CA PHE A 46 -7.94 -10.99 6.15
C PHE A 46 -6.57 -10.37 5.87
N ARG A 47 -6.19 -10.05 4.63
CA ARG A 47 -4.92 -9.38 4.37
C ARG A 47 -4.98 -7.95 4.89
N VAL A 48 -3.99 -7.58 5.71
CA VAL A 48 -3.81 -6.22 6.22
C VAL A 48 -2.41 -5.75 5.85
N PHE A 49 -2.32 -4.59 5.21
CA PHE A 49 -1.07 -3.92 4.89
C PHE A 49 -0.85 -2.75 5.84
N GLU A 50 0.35 -2.62 6.37
CA GLU A 50 0.78 -1.47 7.13
C GLU A 50 1.85 -0.71 6.38
N PHE A 51 1.59 0.57 6.09
CA PHE A 51 2.52 1.44 5.38
C PHE A 51 3.12 2.47 6.34
N PHE A 52 4.44 2.59 6.31
CA PHE A 52 5.22 3.53 7.11
C PHE A 52 5.75 4.67 6.23
N GLU A 53 5.93 5.85 6.81
CA GLU A 53 6.43 7.03 6.08
C GLU A 53 7.86 6.89 5.54
N ASP A 54 8.64 6.00 6.13
CA ASP A 54 10.00 5.65 5.69
C ASP A 54 10.02 4.69 4.48
N GLY A 55 8.84 4.32 3.98
CA GLY A 55 8.68 3.44 2.83
C GLY A 55 8.64 1.96 3.19
N ARG A 56 8.74 1.56 4.46
CA ARG A 56 8.51 0.17 4.86
C ARG A 56 7.04 -0.22 4.71
N GLN A 57 6.82 -1.49 4.40
CA GLN A 57 5.51 -2.13 4.41
C GLN A 57 5.58 -3.47 5.17
N ILE A 58 4.59 -3.72 6.02
CA ILE A 58 4.39 -5.01 6.69
C ILE A 58 3.04 -5.58 6.29
N GLN A 59 2.98 -6.89 6.04
CA GLN A 59 1.72 -7.60 5.80
C GLN A 59 1.34 -8.49 6.97
N TYR A 60 0.05 -8.55 7.24
CA TYR A 60 -0.55 -9.38 8.27
C TYR A 60 -1.72 -10.18 7.70
N ILE A 61 -2.09 -11.23 8.42
CA ILE A 61 -3.39 -11.90 8.35
C ILE A 61 -4.16 -11.49 9.60
N ASN A 62 -5.36 -10.95 9.42
CA ASN A 62 -6.33 -10.82 10.50
C ASN A 62 -6.98 -12.18 10.75
N ASN A 63 -6.63 -12.78 11.88
CA ASN A 63 -7.20 -14.05 12.29
C ASN A 63 -8.69 -13.89 12.59
N ALA A 64 -9.55 -14.55 11.82
CA ALA A 64 -11.00 -14.43 11.95
C ALA A 64 -11.51 -14.81 13.36
N THR A 65 -10.83 -15.73 14.04
CA THR A 65 -11.21 -16.26 15.34
C THR A 65 -10.69 -15.39 16.48
N THR A 66 -9.39 -15.06 16.46
CA THR A 66 -8.76 -14.33 17.57
C THR A 66 -8.81 -12.82 17.41
N ARG A 67 -9.14 -12.33 16.21
CA ARG A 67 -9.08 -10.91 15.80
C ARG A 67 -7.69 -10.27 15.96
N LYS A 68 -6.66 -11.09 16.12
CA LYS A 68 -5.26 -10.64 16.19
C LYS A 68 -4.68 -10.57 14.78
N LEU A 69 -3.74 -9.64 14.62
CA LEU A 69 -2.91 -9.58 13.42
C LEU A 69 -1.72 -10.51 13.59
N ASP A 70 -1.72 -11.57 12.80
CA ASP A 70 -0.59 -12.48 12.69
C ASP A 70 0.28 -11.99 11.52
N THR A 71 1.52 -11.60 11.81
CA THR A 71 2.48 -11.24 10.74
C THR A 71 2.65 -12.46 9.83
N ILE A 72 2.49 -12.26 8.53
CA ILE A 72 2.70 -13.35 7.58
C ILE A 72 4.18 -13.73 7.64
N PRO A 73 4.53 -14.98 7.99
CA PRO A 73 5.92 -15.41 8.03
C PRO A 73 6.52 -15.16 6.65
N LYS A 74 7.46 -14.22 6.62
CA LYS A 74 8.32 -14.07 5.47
C LYS A 74 9.29 -15.23 5.58
N ASP A 75 9.20 -16.16 4.65
CA ASP A 75 10.35 -17.00 4.34
C ASP A 75 11.54 -16.03 4.24
N ASP A 76 12.72 -16.31 4.81
CA ASP A 76 13.87 -15.38 4.82
C ASP A 76 14.30 -14.95 3.39
N ARG A 77 13.66 -15.54 2.38
CA ARG A 77 13.70 -15.29 0.94
C ARG A 77 12.77 -14.17 0.44
N TYR A 78 11.74 -13.79 1.21
CA TYR A 78 10.74 -12.76 0.91
C TYR A 78 10.94 -11.55 1.83
N ASN A 79 12.11 -10.94 1.72
CA ASN A 79 12.39 -9.51 1.75
C ASN A 79 11.33 -8.48 2.26
N PRO A 80 11.75 -7.41 2.97
CA PRO A 80 10.90 -6.28 3.32
C PRO A 80 10.16 -5.76 2.09
N GLU A 81 8.86 -5.57 2.20
CA GLU A 81 8.14 -4.89 1.13
C GLU A 81 8.33 -3.40 1.37
N ARG A 82 8.60 -2.68 0.28
CA ARG A 82 8.70 -1.25 0.28
C ARG A 82 7.58 -0.69 -0.56
N TRP A 83 7.07 0.45 -0.17
CA TRP A 83 6.14 1.21 -0.97
C TRP A 83 6.69 2.61 -1.16
N PHE A 84 6.40 3.21 -2.29
CA PHE A 84 6.79 4.59 -2.57
C PHE A 84 5.82 5.24 -3.53
N ILE A 85 5.71 6.56 -3.41
CA ILE A 85 4.91 7.39 -4.28
C ILE A 85 5.78 7.79 -5.47
N VAL A 86 5.34 7.41 -6.66
CA VAL A 86 6.03 7.73 -7.91
C VAL A 86 5.67 9.15 -8.34
N ASN A 87 4.40 9.52 -8.21
CA ASN A 87 3.87 10.86 -8.43
C ASN A 87 2.50 10.99 -7.72
N ASP A 88 1.82 12.12 -7.91
CA ASP A 88 0.52 12.42 -7.28
C ASP A 88 -0.65 11.50 -7.69
N SER A 89 -0.46 10.62 -8.67
CA SER A 89 -1.48 9.70 -9.18
C SER A 89 -1.01 8.24 -9.30
N THR A 90 0.21 7.93 -8.85
CA THR A 90 0.82 6.60 -9.02
C THR A 90 1.62 6.22 -7.78
N VAL A 91 1.34 5.03 -7.26
CA VAL A 91 2.13 4.39 -6.20
C VAL A 91 2.78 3.14 -6.75
N SER A 92 3.93 2.78 -6.18
CA SER A 92 4.59 1.51 -6.46
C SER A 92 4.74 0.75 -5.16
N ILE A 93 4.38 -0.53 -5.20
CA ILE A 93 4.61 -1.48 -4.12
C ILE A 93 5.63 -2.50 -4.65
N GLU A 94 6.77 -2.58 -3.98
CA GLU A 94 7.89 -3.42 -4.34
C GLU A 94 8.20 -4.42 -3.21
N THR A 95 8.60 -5.62 -3.57
CA THR A 95 9.39 -6.47 -2.66
C THR A 95 10.86 -6.09 -2.84
N GLU A 96 11.65 -5.97 -1.77
CA GLU A 96 13.11 -5.84 -1.92
C GLU A 96 13.66 -6.98 -2.79
N ARG A 97 14.81 -6.75 -3.45
CA ARG A 97 15.46 -7.71 -4.35
C ARG A 97 16.05 -8.88 -3.58
N ASN A 98 15.59 -10.09 -3.85
CA ASN A 98 16.13 -11.30 -3.23
C ASN A 98 17.63 -11.42 -3.59
N PRO A 99 18.55 -11.49 -2.62
CA PRO A 99 19.99 -11.49 -2.91
C PRO A 99 20.48 -12.78 -3.57
N ILE A 100 19.76 -13.89 -3.44
CA ILE A 100 20.11 -15.20 -3.99
C ILE A 100 19.53 -15.37 -5.40
N SER A 101 18.23 -15.14 -5.57
CA SER A 101 17.54 -15.32 -6.86
C SER A 101 17.58 -14.08 -7.75
N GLY A 102 17.97 -12.92 -7.20
CA GLY A 102 17.93 -11.63 -7.90
C GLY A 102 16.51 -11.11 -8.16
N TYR A 103 15.49 -11.86 -7.76
CA TYR A 103 14.10 -11.61 -8.08
C TYR A 103 13.50 -10.50 -7.21
N HIS A 104 12.71 -9.61 -7.82
CA HIS A 104 11.90 -8.61 -7.12
C HIS A 104 10.56 -8.48 -7.85
N HIS A 105 9.48 -8.31 -7.09
CA HIS A 105 8.20 -7.88 -7.61
C HIS A 105 8.12 -6.36 -7.50
N LYS A 106 7.94 -5.68 -8.63
CA LYS A 106 7.49 -4.28 -8.66
C LYS A 106 6.10 -4.22 -9.27
N GLN A 107 5.17 -3.62 -8.54
CA GLN A 107 3.82 -3.38 -9.03
C GLN A 107 3.51 -1.89 -8.90
N ASN A 108 3.42 -1.24 -10.06
CA ASN A 108 2.88 0.11 -10.12
C ASN A 108 1.35 0.02 -10.12
N SER A 109 0.72 0.96 -9.43
CA SER A 109 -0.72 1.12 -9.40
C SER A 109 -1.09 2.59 -9.58
N LYS A 110 -2.06 2.82 -10.46
CA LYS A 110 -2.69 4.14 -10.57
C LYS A 110 -3.63 4.33 -9.39
N VAL A 111 -3.58 5.50 -8.76
CA VAL A 111 -4.51 5.90 -7.70
C VAL A 111 -5.77 6.41 -8.37
N LEU A 112 -6.88 5.70 -8.20
CA LEU A 112 -8.18 6.11 -8.73
C LEU A 112 -8.94 7.00 -7.75
N PHE A 113 -8.78 6.71 -6.46
CA PHE A 113 -9.43 7.44 -5.37
C PHE A 113 -8.66 7.25 -4.08
N TYR A 114 -8.66 8.27 -3.22
CA TYR A 114 -8.22 8.14 -1.84
C TYR A 114 -8.92 9.13 -0.92
N ASN A 115 -9.13 8.72 0.32
CA ASN A 115 -9.43 9.58 1.45
C ASN A 115 -8.81 8.98 2.73
N LYS A 116 -9.17 9.51 3.89
CA LYS A 116 -8.64 9.02 5.19
C LYS A 116 -9.00 7.57 5.53
N ASP A 117 -10.05 7.02 4.92
CA ASP A 117 -10.63 5.71 5.26
C ASP A 117 -10.56 4.68 4.12
N THR A 118 -10.29 5.11 2.88
CA THR A 118 -10.36 4.26 1.69
C THR A 118 -9.37 4.71 0.63
N ILE A 119 -8.70 3.76 0.00
CA ILE A 119 -7.86 3.98 -1.18
C ILE A 119 -8.23 2.96 -2.25
N ILE A 120 -8.34 3.40 -3.49
CA ILE A 120 -8.61 2.54 -4.64
C ILE A 120 -7.46 2.67 -5.63
N LEU A 121 -6.86 1.52 -5.92
CA LEU A 121 -5.71 1.36 -6.77
C LEU A 121 -6.09 0.51 -7.99
N GLN A 122 -5.54 0.84 -9.14
CA GLN A 122 -5.64 0.01 -10.34
C GLN A 122 -4.25 -0.47 -10.73
N GLY A 123 -4.04 -1.78 -10.69
CA GLY A 123 -2.76 -2.40 -11.00
C GLY A 123 -2.42 -2.27 -12.48
N THR A 124 -1.15 -1.97 -12.77
CA THR A 124 -0.64 -1.89 -14.14
C THR A 124 0.28 -3.08 -14.43
N LYS A 125 -0.27 -4.30 -14.50
CA LYS A 125 0.51 -5.46 -14.99
C LYS A 125 0.19 -5.68 -16.47
N ARG A 126 1.23 -5.71 -17.32
CA ARG A 126 1.21 -6.09 -18.74
C ARG A 126 -0.06 -5.64 -19.50
N SER A 127 -0.12 -4.35 -19.81
CA SER A 127 -1.00 -3.78 -20.86
C SER A 127 -2.51 -3.74 -20.59
N ASN A 128 -3.05 -4.43 -19.59
CA ASN A 128 -4.51 -4.64 -19.52
C ASN A 128 -5.27 -4.04 -18.32
N TYR A 129 -4.64 -3.37 -17.35
CA TYR A 129 -5.35 -2.70 -16.23
C TYR A 129 -6.39 -3.59 -15.48
N GLU A 130 -6.16 -4.90 -15.43
CA GLU A 130 -7.22 -5.89 -15.11
C GLU A 130 -7.55 -6.03 -13.62
N GLY A 131 -6.78 -5.40 -12.72
CA GLY A 131 -6.96 -5.56 -11.27
C GLY A 131 -7.18 -4.25 -10.53
N VAL A 132 -8.20 -4.22 -9.67
CA VAL A 132 -8.45 -3.14 -8.72
C VAL A 132 -8.12 -3.63 -7.30
N ILE A 133 -7.28 -2.90 -6.59
CA ILE A 133 -7.05 -3.11 -5.16
C ILE A 133 -7.82 -2.05 -4.39
N ILE A 134 -8.68 -2.48 -3.48
CA ILE A 134 -9.37 -1.61 -2.53
C ILE A 134 -8.69 -1.77 -1.18
N LEU A 135 -8.26 -0.66 -0.61
CA LEU A 135 -7.74 -0.57 0.74
C LEU A 135 -8.77 0.13 1.62
N THR A 136 -9.22 -0.52 2.69
CA THR A 136 -10.07 0.13 3.71
C THR A 136 -9.35 0.20 5.03
N ARG A 137 -9.59 1.26 5.80
CA ARG A 137 -8.85 1.49 7.03
C ARG A 137 -9.06 0.35 8.04
N TYR A 138 -7.96 -0.22 8.52
CA TYR A 138 -7.97 -1.14 9.65
C TYR A 138 -8.02 -0.31 10.94
N LYS A 139 -9.02 -0.58 11.79
CA LYS A 139 -9.25 0.10 13.08
C LYS A 139 -8.89 -0.84 14.23
#